data_AF-A0A2M7ZJ71-F1
#
_entry.id   AF-A0A2M7ZJ71-F1
#
_cell.length_a   1.000
_cell.length_b   1.000
_cell.length_c   1.000
_cell.angle_alpha   90.00
_cell.angle_beta   90.00
_cell.angle_gamma   90.00
#
_symmetry.space_group_name_H-M   'P 1'
#
loop_
_entity.id
_entity.type
_entity.pdbx_description
1 polymer ?
#
loop_
_entity_poly.entity_id
_entity_poly.type
_entity_poly.pdbx_seq_one_letter_code
_entity_poly.pdbx_strand_id
1 'polypeptide(L)'
;MKTIKIILCLLIANTYIFAQELYVNKFIGKSINDVLKVYGNPVHKDNSIPSMVSWFYQSKDKRYVFVSDKNGIIQSEASVYYSSIESAKAILDKFISNSVKEGYTVDTLLANEFHLHIQNIDTDLSLIVNKNSNKIAINIKARKCAD
;
A
#
# COMPACT_ATOMS: atom_id res chain seq x y z
N MET A 1 -30.01 -6.94 -27.11
CA MET A 1 -29.53 -5.72 -26.42
C MET A 1 -29.28 -5.87 -24.92
N LYS A 2 -29.86 -6.85 -24.20
CA LYS A 2 -29.62 -7.01 -22.74
C LYS A 2 -28.27 -7.66 -22.39
N THR A 3 -27.79 -8.59 -23.22
CA THR A 3 -26.51 -9.30 -23.04
C THR A 3 -25.27 -8.41 -23.24
N ILE A 4 -25.33 -7.44 -24.16
CA ILE A 4 -24.22 -6.49 -24.41
C ILE A 4 -23.99 -5.53 -23.23
N LYS A 5 -25.06 -5.14 -22.51
CA LYS A 5 -24.94 -4.27 -21.33
C LYS A 5 -24.25 -4.96 -20.13
N ILE A 6 -24.42 -6.28 -19.98
CA ILE A 6 -23.82 -7.05 -18.88
C ILE A 6 -22.30 -7.22 -19.09
N ILE A 7 -21.88 -7.43 -20.34
CA ILE A 7 -20.44 -7.57 -20.70
C ILE A 7 -19.70 -6.25 -20.44
N LEU A 8 -20.32 -5.10 -20.72
CA LEU A 8 -19.71 -3.79 -20.50
C LEU A 8 -19.51 -3.47 -19.01
N CYS A 9 -20.44 -3.87 -18.13
CA CYS A 9 -20.27 -3.72 -16.67
C CYS A 9 -19.13 -4.59 -16.10
N LEU A 10 -18.92 -5.80 -16.64
CA LEU A 10 -17.85 -6.70 -16.19
C LEU A 10 -16.44 -6.20 -16.56
N LEU A 11 -16.30 -5.47 -17.67
CA LEU A 11 -15.02 -4.91 -18.10
C LEU A 11 -14.57 -3.72 -17.24
N ILE A 12 -15.51 -2.91 -16.76
CA ILE A 12 -15.20 -1.72 -15.93
C ILE A 12 -14.84 -2.12 -14.49
N ALA A 13 -15.34 -3.24 -13.98
CA ALA A 13 -15.05 -3.70 -12.61
C ALA A 13 -13.59 -4.17 -12.43
N ASN A 14 -12.97 -4.74 -13.47
CA ASN A 14 -11.62 -5.31 -13.37
C ASN A 14 -10.51 -4.24 -13.22
N THR A 15 -10.72 -3.01 -13.71
CA THR A 15 -9.72 -1.95 -13.62
C THR A 15 -9.55 -1.37 -12.22
N TYR A 16 -10.51 -1.60 -11.31
CA TYR A 16 -10.44 -1.11 -9.93
C TYR A 16 -9.62 -2.01 -9.00
N ILE A 17 -9.45 -3.29 -9.33
CA ILE A 17 -8.80 -4.27 -8.45
C ILE A 17 -7.29 -4.00 -8.35
N PHE A 18 -6.63 -3.66 -9.47
CA PHE A 18 -5.17 -3.44 -9.51
C PHE A 18 -4.70 -2.16 -8.80
N ALA A 19 -5.58 -1.18 -8.58
CA ALA A 19 -5.21 0.04 -7.86
C ALA A 19 -5.26 -0.15 -6.34
N GLN A 20 -6.07 -1.09 -5.82
CA GLN A 20 -6.30 -1.22 -4.38
C GLN A 20 -5.09 -1.75 -3.60
N GLU A 21 -4.12 -2.35 -4.29
CA GLU A 21 -3.05 -3.14 -3.67
C GLU A 21 -1.91 -2.34 -3.03
N LEU A 22 -1.83 -1.02 -3.24
CA LEU A 22 -0.80 -0.14 -2.68
C LEU A 22 -1.27 0.75 -1.53
N TYR A 23 -2.59 0.83 -1.28
CA TYR A 23 -3.15 1.75 -0.29
C TYR A 23 -3.10 1.21 1.14
N VAL A 24 -1.94 0.69 1.55
CA VAL A 24 -1.72 0.17 2.90
C VAL A 24 -1.88 1.27 3.96
N ASN A 25 -1.57 2.52 3.62
CA ASN A 25 -1.77 3.70 4.45
C ASN A 25 -3.22 3.86 4.94
N LYS A 26 -4.21 3.37 4.18
CA LYS A 26 -5.63 3.43 4.56
C LYS A 26 -6.01 2.50 5.71
N PHE A 27 -5.10 1.62 6.13
CA PHE A 27 -5.35 0.72 7.25
C PHE A 27 -4.88 1.27 8.58
N ILE A 28 -4.10 2.36 8.62
CA ILE A 28 -3.70 2.98 9.88
C ILE A 28 -4.95 3.33 10.70
N GLY A 29 -4.96 2.92 11.97
CA GLY A 29 -6.10 3.05 12.89
C GLY A 29 -7.24 2.05 12.69
N LYS A 30 -7.23 1.24 11.61
CA LYS A 30 -8.27 0.22 11.37
C LYS A 30 -8.00 -1.06 12.17
N SER A 31 -9.02 -1.91 12.24
CA SER A 31 -8.87 -3.22 12.88
C SER A 31 -8.07 -4.17 11.99
N ILE A 32 -7.42 -5.17 12.59
CA ILE A 32 -6.80 -6.25 11.81
C ILE A 32 -7.83 -7.02 10.97
N ASN A 33 -9.08 -7.10 11.42
CA ASN A 33 -10.15 -7.74 10.65
C ASN A 33 -10.40 -7.04 9.32
N ASP A 34 -10.20 -5.72 9.24
CA ASP A 34 -10.34 -5.00 7.97
C ASP A 34 -9.19 -5.35 7.01
N VAL A 35 -7.98 -5.56 7.52
CA VAL A 35 -6.85 -6.07 6.74
C VAL A 35 -7.15 -7.50 6.24
N LEU A 36 -7.64 -8.38 7.13
CA LEU A 36 -7.96 -9.77 6.79
C LEU A 36 -9.04 -9.89 5.71
N LYS A 37 -10.01 -8.97 5.66
CA LYS A 37 -11.03 -8.93 4.60
C LYS A 37 -10.43 -8.64 3.21
N VAL A 38 -9.37 -7.86 3.15
CA VAL A 38 -8.74 -7.41 1.89
C VAL A 38 -7.61 -8.34 1.46
N TYR A 39 -6.75 -8.75 2.39
CA TYR A 39 -5.54 -9.51 2.11
C TYR A 39 -5.63 -10.99 2.48
N GLY A 40 -6.71 -11.42 3.15
CA GLY A 40 -6.85 -12.78 3.65
C GLY A 40 -5.93 -13.08 4.83
N ASN A 41 -5.56 -14.35 4.99
CA ASN A 41 -4.68 -14.80 6.06
C ASN A 41 -3.21 -14.48 5.74
N PRO A 42 -2.42 -14.00 6.71
CA PRO A 42 -0.99 -13.78 6.52
C PRO A 42 -0.24 -15.11 6.38
N VAL A 43 0.93 -15.04 5.74
CA VAL A 43 1.88 -16.16 5.66
C VAL A 43 2.55 -16.39 7.02
N HIS A 44 2.80 -15.32 7.77
CA HIS A 44 3.42 -15.39 9.08
C HIS A 44 2.86 -14.32 10.03
N LYS A 45 2.87 -14.62 11.33
CA LYS A 45 2.52 -13.68 12.40
C LYS A 45 3.62 -13.73 13.45
N ASP A 46 4.11 -12.56 13.84
CA ASP A 46 5.05 -12.40 14.95
C ASP A 46 4.35 -11.70 16.11
N ASN A 47 4.26 -12.39 17.24
CA ASN A 47 3.68 -11.93 18.50
C ASN A 47 4.71 -11.95 19.65
N SER A 48 5.99 -11.85 19.33
CA SER A 48 7.08 -11.83 20.31
C SER A 48 7.02 -10.62 21.26
N ILE A 49 6.40 -9.51 20.82
CA ILE A 49 6.19 -8.32 21.64
C ILE A 49 4.75 -8.32 22.18
N PRO A 50 4.52 -8.38 23.51
CA PRO A 50 3.16 -8.49 24.05
C PRO A 50 2.20 -7.36 23.69
N SER A 51 2.73 -6.16 23.40
CA SER A 51 1.93 -4.97 23.08
C SER A 51 1.58 -4.82 21.60
N MET A 52 2.16 -5.62 20.70
CA MET A 52 1.93 -5.50 19.26
C MET A 52 2.10 -6.82 18.51
N VAL A 53 1.40 -6.97 17.39
CA VAL A 53 1.51 -8.15 16.53
C VAL A 53 1.85 -7.69 15.12
N SER A 54 2.85 -8.33 14.51
CA SER A 54 3.22 -8.10 13.11
C SER A 54 2.65 -9.19 12.22
N TRP A 55 2.01 -8.80 11.12
CA TRP A 55 1.29 -9.66 10.19
C TRP A 55 1.95 -9.56 8.82
N PHE A 56 2.52 -10.66 8.35
CA PHE A 56 3.35 -10.70 7.14
C PHE A 56 2.62 -11.40 6.00
N TYR A 57 2.57 -10.72 4.87
CA TYR A 57 2.00 -11.22 3.62
C TYR A 57 3.08 -11.21 2.56
N GLN A 58 3.15 -12.27 1.76
CA GLN A 58 4.15 -12.36 0.71
C GLN A 58 3.64 -13.16 -0.49
N SER A 59 3.87 -12.60 -1.69
CA SER A 59 3.77 -13.28 -2.97
C SER A 59 5.11 -13.20 -3.71
N LYS A 60 5.14 -13.59 -4.98
CA LYS A 60 6.33 -13.47 -5.84
C LYS A 60 6.76 -12.01 -6.07
N ASP A 61 5.78 -11.11 -6.12
CA ASP A 61 5.90 -9.72 -6.58
C ASP A 61 5.48 -8.69 -5.53
N LYS A 62 5.00 -9.13 -4.36
CA LYS A 62 4.50 -8.25 -3.30
C LYS A 62 4.93 -8.75 -1.92
N ARG A 63 5.15 -7.80 -1.02
CA ARG A 63 5.28 -8.04 0.41
C ARG A 63 4.49 -6.96 1.15
N TYR A 64 3.70 -7.36 2.13
CA TYR A 64 3.01 -6.44 3.02
C TYR A 64 3.31 -6.79 4.47
N VAL A 65 3.42 -5.77 5.31
CA VAL A 65 3.54 -5.91 6.75
C VAL A 65 2.52 -4.99 7.40
N PHE A 66 1.73 -5.52 8.33
CA PHE A 66 0.86 -4.71 9.17
C PHE A 66 1.25 -4.94 10.62
N VAL A 67 1.46 -3.86 11.38
CA VAL A 67 1.74 -3.93 12.81
C VAL A 67 0.51 -3.40 13.54
N SER A 68 -0.07 -4.22 14.40
CA SER A 68 -1.29 -3.90 15.15
C SER A 68 -1.05 -3.89 16.64
N ASP A 69 -1.67 -2.96 17.35
CA ASP A 69 -1.80 -2.97 18.81
C ASP A 69 -3.27 -3.14 19.22
N LYS A 70 -3.59 -2.92 20.49
CA LYS A 70 -4.97 -2.96 21.02
C LYS A 70 -5.93 -1.94 20.39
N ASN A 71 -5.40 -0.88 19.77
CA ASN A 71 -6.16 0.23 19.19
C ASN A 71 -6.31 0.11 17.66
N GLY A 72 -5.61 -0.83 17.02
CA GLY A 72 -5.68 -1.06 15.58
C GLY A 72 -4.31 -1.13 14.93
N ILE A 73 -4.24 -0.95 13.61
CA ILE A 73 -2.98 -0.90 12.88
C ILE A 73 -2.26 0.41 13.19
N ILE A 74 -1.03 0.31 13.71
CA ILE A 74 -0.18 1.46 14.03
C ILE A 74 0.89 1.71 12.96
N GLN A 75 1.22 0.69 12.17
CA GLN A 75 2.13 0.78 11.04
C GLN A 75 1.70 -0.18 9.94
N SER A 76 1.89 0.23 8.68
CA SER A 76 1.67 -0.62 7.52
C SER A 76 2.75 -0.39 6.48
N GLU A 77 3.25 -1.47 5.87
CA GLU A 77 4.28 -1.42 4.84
C GLU A 77 3.85 -2.22 3.61
N ALA A 78 4.21 -1.72 2.43
CA ALA A 78 4.09 -2.42 1.16
C ALA A 78 5.42 -2.34 0.40
N SER A 79 5.84 -3.45 -0.17
CA SER A 79 6.91 -3.53 -1.18
C SER A 79 6.34 -4.24 -2.39
N VAL A 80 6.22 -3.54 -3.52
CA VAL A 80 5.68 -4.11 -4.76
C VAL A 80 6.71 -3.98 -5.86
N TYR A 81 6.96 -5.09 -6.56
CA TYR A 81 8.01 -5.21 -7.56
C TYR A 81 7.46 -5.14 -8.98
N TYR A 82 8.12 -4.36 -9.82
CA TYR A 82 7.78 -4.09 -11.22
C TYR A 82 8.93 -4.47 -12.13
N SER A 83 8.58 -4.82 -13.37
CA SER A 83 9.54 -5.15 -14.45
C SER A 83 9.98 -3.94 -15.27
N SER A 84 9.30 -2.79 -15.14
CA SER A 84 9.59 -1.56 -15.89
C SER A 84 9.56 -0.34 -14.98
N ILE A 85 10.47 0.60 -15.26
CA ILE A 85 10.55 1.86 -14.50
C ILE A 85 9.40 2.79 -14.85
N GLU A 86 8.94 2.73 -16.10
CA GLU A 86 7.81 3.50 -16.58
C GLU A 86 6.52 3.08 -15.88
N SER A 87 6.28 1.76 -15.76
CA SER A 87 5.09 1.26 -15.05
C SER A 87 5.15 1.58 -13.56
N ALA A 88 6.31 1.43 -12.92
CA ALA A 88 6.49 1.80 -11.53
C ALA A 88 6.24 3.31 -11.30
N LYS A 89 6.77 4.18 -12.18
CA LYS A 89 6.54 5.63 -12.09
C LYS A 89 5.06 5.99 -12.29
N ALA A 90 4.39 5.40 -13.28
CA ALA A 90 2.96 5.66 -13.50
C ALA A 90 2.10 5.28 -12.27
N ILE A 91 2.45 4.19 -11.58
CA ILE A 91 1.78 3.77 -10.36
C ILE A 91 2.12 4.69 -9.18
N LEU A 92 3.37 5.10 -9.06
CA LEU A 92 3.83 6.08 -8.06
C LEU A 92 3.07 7.40 -8.20
N ASP A 93 3.02 7.97 -9.41
CA ASP A 93 2.34 9.23 -9.71
C ASP A 93 0.84 9.13 -9.41
N LYS A 94 0.23 7.98 -9.74
CA LYS A 94 -1.17 7.71 -9.41
C LYS A 94 -1.41 7.62 -7.90
N PHE A 95 -0.50 7.01 -7.15
CA PHE A 95 -0.57 6.96 -5.69
C PHE A 95 -0.52 8.38 -5.12
N ILE A 96 0.48 9.18 -5.50
CA ILE A 96 0.65 10.57 -5.04
C ILE A 96 -0.58 11.41 -5.41
N SER A 97 -1.04 11.35 -6.67
CA SER A 97 -2.21 12.11 -7.12
C SER A 97 -3.47 11.76 -6.32
N ASN A 98 -3.68 10.50 -6.00
CA ASN A 98 -4.83 10.07 -5.20
C ASN A 98 -4.68 10.50 -3.73
N SER A 99 -3.48 10.41 -3.15
CA SER A 99 -3.24 10.90 -1.79
C SER A 99 -3.48 12.41 -1.68
N VAL A 100 -3.05 13.21 -2.66
CA VAL A 100 -3.34 14.66 -2.70
C VAL A 100 -4.86 14.92 -2.74
N LYS A 101 -5.62 14.17 -3.55
CA LYS A 101 -7.09 14.27 -3.59
C LYS A 101 -7.75 13.89 -2.26
N GLU A 102 -7.12 13.00 -1.50
CA GLU A 102 -7.56 12.58 -0.17
C GLU A 102 -7.12 13.54 0.94
N GLY A 103 -6.41 14.62 0.61
CA GLY A 103 -6.05 15.69 1.54
C GLY A 103 -4.64 15.56 2.14
N TYR A 104 -3.80 14.65 1.65
CA TYR A 104 -2.41 14.59 2.07
C TYR A 104 -1.62 15.79 1.54
N THR A 105 -0.76 16.37 2.39
CA THR A 105 0.36 17.20 1.95
C THR A 105 1.49 16.28 1.50
N VAL A 106 2.27 16.74 0.51
CA VAL A 106 3.34 15.94 -0.09
C VAL A 106 4.62 16.76 -0.14
N ASP A 107 5.65 16.27 0.55
CA ASP A 107 7.00 16.81 0.52
C ASP A 107 7.90 15.89 -0.31
N THR A 108 8.65 16.48 -1.24
CA THR A 108 9.63 15.73 -2.05
C THR A 108 10.97 15.81 -1.36
N LEU A 109 11.49 14.66 -0.89
CA LEU A 109 12.80 14.59 -0.23
C LEU A 109 13.92 14.43 -1.26
N LEU A 110 13.70 13.55 -2.23
CA LEU A 110 14.57 13.29 -3.38
C LEU A 110 13.71 12.99 -4.61
N ALA A 111 14.32 12.90 -5.79
CA ALA A 111 13.61 12.66 -7.05
C ALA A 111 12.72 11.39 -7.07
N ASN A 112 12.97 10.42 -6.18
CA ASN A 112 12.22 9.17 -6.07
C ASN A 112 11.75 8.89 -4.63
N GLU A 113 11.79 9.87 -3.73
CA GLU A 113 11.42 9.71 -2.32
C GLU A 113 10.51 10.86 -1.89
N PHE A 114 9.35 10.48 -1.36
CA PHE A 114 8.27 11.39 -1.01
C PHE A 114 7.82 11.10 0.41
N HIS A 115 7.58 12.16 1.16
CA HIS A 115 6.92 12.11 2.45
C HIS A 115 5.52 12.69 2.29
N LEU A 116 4.51 11.91 2.65
CA LEU A 116 3.12 12.30 2.58
C LEU A 116 2.57 12.38 4.00
N HIS A 117 1.86 13.45 4.30
CA HIS A 117 1.29 13.67 5.63
C HIS A 117 -0.19 14.02 5.53
N ILE A 118 -1.00 13.37 6.36
CA ILE A 118 -2.38 13.80 6.66
C ILE A 118 -2.56 13.61 8.16
N GLN A 119 -3.53 14.31 8.76
CA GLN A 119 -3.83 14.24 10.19
C GLN A 119 -3.59 12.85 10.81
N ASN A 120 -2.68 12.77 11.78
CA ASN A 120 -2.28 11.56 12.50
C ASN A 120 -1.64 10.41 11.67
N ILE A 121 -1.29 10.64 10.39
CA ILE A 121 -0.67 9.63 9.52
C ILE A 121 0.48 10.23 8.70
N ASP A 122 1.67 9.68 8.92
CA ASP A 122 2.83 9.88 8.04
C ASP A 122 2.95 8.70 7.08
N THR A 123 3.31 8.96 5.83
CA THR A 123 3.56 7.93 4.80
C THR A 123 4.83 8.25 4.01
N ASP A 124 5.84 7.41 4.16
CA ASP A 124 7.07 7.45 3.37
C ASP A 124 6.91 6.58 2.13
N LEU A 125 7.21 7.14 0.96
CA LEU A 125 7.05 6.51 -0.35
C LEU A 125 8.38 6.60 -1.11
N SER A 126 8.89 5.46 -1.60
CA SER A 126 10.14 5.42 -2.36
C SER A 126 10.08 4.51 -3.57
N LEU A 127 10.76 4.90 -4.65
CA LEU A 127 10.99 4.08 -5.83
C LEU A 127 12.48 3.68 -5.90
N ILE A 128 12.74 2.38 -5.75
CA ILE A 128 14.08 1.81 -5.69
C ILE A 128 14.35 0.98 -6.95
N VAL A 129 15.45 1.28 -7.65
CA VAL A 129 15.90 0.51 -8.80
C VAL A 129 17.08 -0.36 -8.39
N ASN A 130 16.87 -1.68 -8.30
CA ASN A 130 17.94 -2.62 -8.00
C ASN A 130 18.61 -3.09 -9.29
N LYS A 131 19.79 -2.51 -9.58
CA LYS A 131 20.58 -2.80 -10.78
C LYS A 131 21.06 -4.26 -10.87
N ASN A 132 21.24 -4.94 -9.73
CA ASN A 132 21.76 -6.31 -9.71
C ASN A 132 20.68 -7.35 -10.03
N SER A 133 19.43 -7.07 -9.69
CA SER A 133 18.30 -7.99 -9.90
C SER A 133 17.37 -7.56 -11.03
N ASN A 134 17.62 -6.40 -11.66
CA ASN A 134 16.72 -5.74 -12.61
C ASN A 134 15.28 -5.60 -12.08
N LYS A 135 15.12 -5.52 -10.75
CA LYS A 135 13.83 -5.31 -10.09
C LYS A 135 13.69 -3.87 -9.68
N ILE A 136 12.50 -3.33 -9.91
CA ILE A 136 12.13 -1.99 -9.50
C ILE A 136 11.07 -2.14 -8.41
N ALA A 137 11.29 -1.54 -7.25
CA ALA A 137 10.38 -1.65 -6.12
C ALA A 137 9.76 -0.28 -5.82
N ILE A 138 8.45 -0.27 -5.60
CA ILE A 138 7.81 0.82 -4.87
C ILE A 138 7.65 0.34 -3.42
N ASN A 139 8.22 1.10 -2.49
CA ASN A 139 8.04 0.87 -1.07
C ASN A 139 7.19 1.97 -0.47
N ILE A 140 6.23 1.55 0.34
CA ILE A 140 5.32 2.44 1.08
C ILE A 140 5.42 2.05 2.54
N LYS A 141 5.62 3.03 3.42
CA LYS A 141 5.59 2.83 4.87
C LYS A 141 4.74 3.91 5.48
N ALA A 142 3.57 3.52 5.99
CA ALA A 142 2.70 4.42 6.72
C ALA A 142 2.75 4.10 8.22
N ARG A 143 2.68 5.14 9.04
CA ARG A 143 2.68 5.04 10.50
C ARG A 143 1.70 6.03 11.09
N LYS A 144 1.09 5.65 12.21
CA LYS A 144 0.40 6.61 13.07
C LYS A 144 1.45 7.55 13.66
N CYS A 145 1.30 8.85 13.46
CA CYS A 145 2.08 9.86 14.17
C CYS A 145 1.26 10.42 15.34
N ALA A 146 1.95 11.00 16.33
CA ALA A 146 1.29 11.80 17.34
C ALA A 146 1.05 13.20 16.77
N ASP A 147 -0.12 13.78 17.04
CA ASP A 147 -0.35 15.22 16.85
C ASP A 147 0.60 16.05 17.73
#